data_AF-A0AA47N706-F1
#
_entry.id   AF-A0AA47N706-F1
#
_cell.length_a   1.000
_cell.length_b   1.000
_cell.length_c   1.000
_cell.angle_alpha   90.00
_cell.angle_beta   90.00
_cell.angle_gamma   90.00
#
_symmetry.space_group_name_H-M   'P 1'
#
loop_
_entity.id
_entity.type
_entity.pdbx_description
1 polymer ?
#
loop_
_entity_poly.entity_id
_entity_poly.type
_entity_poly.pdbx_seq_one_letter_code
_entity_poly.pdbx_strand_id
1 'polypeptide(L)'
;MHSNVSSIITGEFDGYLLGDRGYPCQPSLLTPYPDPEPGPQRFNVAHCRTGARVEMTLGILKSQFQCLQKLRVTPERACDMIVACVVLHNIAIIRGEQHPAVQIIDPADDHPIPAPDVQDGRAARDLIARNYF
;
A
#
# COMPACT_ATOMS: atom_id res chain seq x y z
N MET A 1 -12.01 -12.84 13.50
CA MET A 1 -11.14 -12.71 12.31
C MET A 1 -9.89 -11.98 12.80
N HIS A 2 -8.82 -12.70 13.15
CA HIS A 2 -7.59 -12.07 13.63
C HIS A 2 -6.94 -11.38 12.43
N SER A 3 -6.83 -10.06 12.48
CA SER A 3 -6.29 -9.26 11.39
C SER A 3 -4.80 -9.56 11.23
N ASN A 4 -4.35 -10.03 10.06
CA ASN A 4 -2.93 -10.27 9.74
C ASN A 4 -2.03 -9.04 10.03
N VAL A 5 -2.63 -7.84 10.07
CA VAL A 5 -1.98 -6.60 10.50
C VAL A 5 -1.48 -6.67 11.94
N SER A 6 -2.28 -7.24 12.87
CA SER A 6 -1.85 -7.45 14.25
C SER A 6 -0.66 -8.39 14.31
N SER A 7 -0.65 -9.45 13.50
CA SER A 7 0.47 -10.39 13.44
C SER A 7 1.78 -9.76 12.97
N ILE A 8 1.74 -8.81 12.01
CA ILE A 8 2.94 -8.04 11.61
C ILE A 8 3.39 -7.08 12.74
N ILE A 9 2.44 -6.44 13.41
CA ILE A 9 2.75 -5.53 14.54
C ILE A 9 3.29 -6.31 15.75
N THR A 10 2.83 -7.54 15.98
CA THR A 10 3.28 -8.41 17.07
C THR A 10 4.54 -9.21 16.73
N GLY A 11 5.10 -9.05 15.52
CA GLY A 11 6.33 -9.73 15.09
C GLY A 11 6.16 -11.21 14.77
N GLU A 12 4.94 -11.66 14.48
CA GLU A 12 4.64 -13.04 14.05
C GLU A 12 5.01 -13.27 12.57
N PHE A 13 5.12 -12.20 11.78
CA PHE A 13 5.61 -12.23 10.40
C PHE A 13 6.86 -11.38 10.24
N ASP A 14 7.88 -11.95 9.56
CA ASP A 14 9.06 -11.21 9.14
C ASP A 14 8.71 -10.24 8.01
N GLY A 15 8.68 -8.94 8.31
CA GLY A 15 8.44 -7.92 7.31
C GLY A 15 8.05 -6.57 7.89
N TYR A 16 7.85 -5.60 6.99
CA TYR A 16 7.42 -4.25 7.32
C TYR A 16 6.18 -3.87 6.51
N LEU A 17 5.25 -3.16 7.13
CA LEU A 17 4.17 -2.48 6.43
C LEU A 17 4.72 -1.24 5.72
N LEU A 18 4.18 -0.92 4.55
CA LEU A 18 4.46 0.33 3.86
C LEU A 18 3.28 1.27 4.05
N GLY A 19 3.54 2.42 4.67
CA GLY A 19 2.59 3.51 4.82
C GLY A 19 2.86 4.64 3.83
N ASP A 20 1.87 5.47 3.60
CA ASP A 20 2.05 6.74 2.90
C ASP A 20 2.68 7.81 3.83
N ARG A 21 2.88 9.03 3.32
CA ARG A 21 3.46 10.16 4.08
C ARG A 21 2.55 10.66 5.23
N GLY A 22 1.27 10.32 5.24
CA GLY A 22 0.31 10.70 6.27
C GLY A 22 0.39 9.85 7.53
N TYR A 23 1.18 8.77 7.53
CA TYR A 23 1.42 7.93 8.71
C TYR A 23 2.77 8.25 9.38
N PRO A 24 2.86 8.10 10.72
CA PRO A 24 4.15 8.14 11.40
C PRO A 24 4.99 6.93 11.00
N CYS A 25 6.30 7.11 10.90
CA CYS A 25 7.23 5.99 10.71
C CYS A 25 7.36 5.22 12.02
N GLN A 26 7.02 3.92 12.01
CA GLN A 26 7.07 3.04 13.19
C GLN A 26 7.94 1.81 12.91
N PRO A 27 8.39 1.07 13.95
CA PRO A 27 9.24 -0.11 13.78
C PRO A 27 8.69 -1.16 12.80
N SER A 28 7.37 -1.28 12.70
CA SER A 28 6.68 -2.19 11.77
C SER A 28 6.02 -1.49 10.58
N LEU A 29 6.09 -0.16 10.47
CA LEU A 29 5.43 0.64 9.41
C LEU A 29 6.40 1.69 8.86
N LEU A 30 6.95 1.44 7.67
CA LEU A 30 7.88 2.34 7.01
C LEU A 30 7.12 3.34 6.14
N THR A 31 7.53 4.60 6.18
CA THR A 31 6.98 5.67 5.33
C THR A 31 8.09 6.37 4.56
N PRO A 32 7.80 7.04 3.43
CA PRO A 32 8.81 7.75 2.65
C PRO A 32 9.57 8.80 3.47
N TYR A 33 10.80 9.11 3.08
CA TYR A 33 11.51 10.27 3.62
C TYR A 33 10.81 11.56 3.15
N PRO A 34 10.46 12.48 4.07
CA PRO A 34 9.78 13.73 3.73
C PRO A 34 10.68 14.67 2.91
N ASP A 35 11.94 14.84 3.34
CA ASP A 35 12.96 15.65 2.68
C ASP A 35 14.20 14.78 2.42
N PRO A 36 14.27 14.08 1.27
CA PRO A 36 15.44 13.30 0.96
C PRO A 36 16.59 14.24 0.60
N GLU A 37 17.56 14.42 1.50
CA GLU A 37 18.95 14.70 1.12
C GLU A 37 19.40 13.64 0.07
N PRO A 38 20.49 13.82 -0.69
CA PRO A 38 20.83 12.94 -1.82
C PRO A 38 20.96 11.41 -1.53
N GLY A 39 20.89 10.99 -0.26
CA GLY A 39 21.02 9.61 0.22
C GLY A 39 19.81 8.69 0.01
N PRO A 40 18.58 8.98 0.50
CA PRO A 40 17.48 8.01 0.52
C PRO A 40 16.59 8.03 -0.73
N GLN A 41 17.01 8.67 -1.81
CA GLN A 41 16.18 8.83 -3.01
C GLN A 41 15.82 7.48 -3.65
N ARG A 42 16.73 6.50 -3.61
CA ARG A 42 16.48 5.13 -4.10
C ARG A 42 15.39 4.40 -3.30
N PHE A 43 15.37 4.57 -1.98
CA PHE A 43 14.31 4.04 -1.12
C PHE A 43 12.96 4.67 -1.50
N ASN A 44 12.88 6.01 -1.59
CA ASN A 44 11.63 6.69 -1.95
C ASN A 44 11.12 6.27 -3.34
N VAL A 45 12.01 6.12 -4.33
CA VAL A 45 11.63 5.62 -5.66
C VAL A 45 11.03 4.21 -5.58
N ALA A 46 11.65 3.30 -4.83
CA ALA A 46 11.13 1.96 -4.64
C ALA A 46 9.80 1.94 -3.86
N HIS A 47 9.68 2.78 -2.84
CA HIS A 47 8.46 2.97 -2.05
C HIS A 47 7.31 3.45 -2.94
N CYS A 48 7.54 4.51 -3.72
CA CYS A 48 6.54 5.05 -4.66
C CYS A 48 6.16 4.02 -5.72
N ARG A 49 7.12 3.29 -6.30
CA ARG A 49 6.82 2.21 -7.26
C ARG A 49 5.94 1.12 -6.67
N THR A 50 6.18 0.76 -5.40
CA THR A 50 5.38 -0.25 -4.71
C THR A 50 3.97 0.26 -4.45
N GLY A 51 3.82 1.50 -3.96
CA GLY A 51 2.52 2.15 -3.79
C GLY A 51 1.73 2.22 -5.10
N ALA A 52 2.36 2.67 -6.18
CA ALA A 52 1.74 2.78 -7.50
C ALA A 52 1.21 1.42 -8.02
N ARG A 53 1.89 0.30 -7.72
CA ARG A 53 1.39 -1.04 -8.06
C ARG A 53 0.12 -1.40 -7.30
N VAL A 54 0.07 -1.09 -6.00
CA VAL A 54 -1.12 -1.34 -5.17
C VAL A 54 -2.30 -0.51 -5.67
N GLU A 55 -2.09 0.79 -5.89
CA GLU A 55 -3.11 1.70 -6.40
C GLU A 55 -3.60 1.28 -7.79
N MET A 56 -2.70 0.86 -8.68
CA MET A 56 -3.04 0.31 -9.99
C MET A 56 -3.97 -0.90 -9.87
N THR A 57 -3.63 -1.87 -9.03
CA THR A 57 -4.47 -3.06 -8.82
C THR A 57 -5.85 -2.69 -8.27
N LEU A 58 -5.91 -1.76 -7.31
CA LEU A 58 -7.19 -1.25 -6.78
C LEU A 58 -8.01 -0.52 -7.85
N GLY A 59 -7.36 0.25 -8.73
CA GLY A 59 -7.99 0.91 -9.88
C GLY A 59 -8.59 -0.11 -10.86
N ILE A 60 -7.85 -1.16 -11.19
CA ILE A 60 -8.33 -2.26 -12.06
C ILE A 60 -9.54 -2.94 -11.43
N LEU A 61 -9.47 -3.29 -10.13
CA LEU A 61 -10.59 -3.92 -9.43
C LEU A 61 -11.83 -3.04 -9.44
N LYS A 62 -11.71 -1.73 -9.17
CA LYS A 62 -12.85 -0.79 -9.20
C LYS A 62 -13.41 -0.56 -10.61
N SER A 63 -12.58 -0.69 -11.64
CA SER A 63 -13.01 -0.59 -13.04
C SER A 63 -13.72 -1.87 -13.51
N GLN A 64 -13.17 -3.04 -13.16
CA GLN A 64 -13.74 -4.34 -13.51
C GLN A 64 -15.04 -4.62 -12.74
N PHE A 65 -15.07 -4.29 -11.44
CA PHE A 65 -16.20 -4.54 -10.55
C PHE A 65 -16.81 -3.22 -10.07
N GLN A 66 -17.77 -2.72 -10.84
CA GLN A 66 -18.47 -1.45 -10.56
C GLN A 66 -19.11 -1.40 -9.16
N CYS A 67 -19.40 -2.57 -8.55
CA CYS A 67 -19.90 -2.66 -7.18
C CYS A 67 -18.91 -2.09 -6.14
N LEU A 68 -17.61 -1.98 -6.46
CA LEU A 68 -16.58 -1.44 -5.56
C LEU A 68 -16.47 0.09 -5.59
N GLN A 69 -17.10 0.79 -6.53
CA GLN A 69 -16.94 2.25 -6.65
C GLN A 69 -17.69 3.05 -5.56
N LYS A 70 -18.85 2.57 -5.13
CA LYS A 70 -19.74 3.26 -4.18
C LYS A 70 -20.39 2.27 -3.22
N LEU A 71 -19.58 1.59 -2.42
CA LEU A 71 -20.07 0.66 -1.40
C LEU A 71 -20.91 1.42 -0.37
N ARG A 72 -22.21 1.08 -0.31
CA ARG A 72 -23.18 1.58 0.68
C ARG A 72 -23.64 0.42 1.57
N VAL A 73 -22.68 -0.34 2.09
CA VAL A 73 -22.87 -1.51 2.93
C VAL A 73 -22.04 -1.38 4.20
N THR A 74 -22.24 -2.26 5.18
CA THR A 74 -21.40 -2.27 6.38
C THR A 74 -19.95 -2.64 6.03
N PRO A 75 -18.95 -2.22 6.84
CA PRO A 75 -17.54 -2.55 6.60
C PRO A 75 -17.28 -4.05 6.43
N GLU A 76 -17.94 -4.89 7.24
CA GLU A 76 -17.81 -6.35 7.17
C GLU A 76 -18.29 -6.86 5.81
N ARG A 77 -19.42 -6.34 5.33
CA ARG A 77 -19.96 -6.73 4.03
C ARG A 77 -19.13 -6.18 2.87
N ALA A 78 -18.55 -5.00 3.02
CA ALA A 78 -17.60 -4.45 2.06
C ALA A 78 -16.36 -5.36 1.94
N CYS A 79 -15.82 -5.85 3.05
CA CYS A 79 -14.71 -6.81 3.05
C CYS A 79 -15.07 -8.10 2.29
N ASP A 80 -16.24 -8.70 2.55
CA ASP A 80 -16.71 -9.89 1.82
C ASP A 80 -16.77 -9.64 0.30
N MET A 81 -17.33 -8.49 -0.10
CA MET A 81 -17.44 -8.12 -1.51
C MET A 81 -16.07 -7.92 -2.16
N ILE A 82 -15.14 -7.27 -1.47
CA ILE A 82 -13.76 -7.06 -1.95
C ILE A 82 -13.07 -8.41 -2.15
N VAL A 83 -13.16 -9.32 -1.17
CA VAL A 83 -12.56 -10.67 -1.27
C VAL A 83 -13.14 -11.42 -2.48
N ALA A 84 -14.47 -11.42 -2.65
CA ALA A 84 -15.11 -12.05 -3.79
C ALA A 84 -14.63 -11.46 -5.13
N CYS A 85 -14.51 -10.13 -5.24
CA CYS A 85 -14.00 -9.47 -6.44
C CYS A 85 -12.54 -9.86 -6.73
N VAL A 86 -11.68 -9.94 -5.71
CA VAL A 86 -10.28 -10.36 -5.88
C VAL A 86 -10.19 -11.81 -6.33
N VAL A 87 -11.00 -12.71 -5.78
CA VAL A 87 -11.04 -14.12 -6.22
C VAL A 87 -11.46 -14.21 -7.69
N LEU A 88 -12.52 -13.50 -8.08
CA LEU A 88 -12.99 -13.45 -9.47
C LEU A 88 -11.93 -12.85 -10.41
N HIS A 89 -11.24 -11.78 -9.98
CA HIS A 89 -10.14 -11.18 -10.72
C HIS A 89 -9.02 -12.19 -10.98
N ASN A 90 -8.60 -12.94 -9.96
CA ASN A 90 -7.57 -13.97 -10.11
C ASN A 90 -7.99 -15.08 -11.08
N ILE A 91 -9.25 -15.50 -11.05
CA ILE A 91 -9.78 -16.47 -12.01
C ILE A 91 -9.72 -15.91 -13.44
N ALA A 92 -10.10 -14.64 -13.64
CA ALA A 92 -10.03 -13.97 -14.93
C ALA A 92 -8.59 -13.90 -15.46
N ILE A 93 -7.60 -13.58 -14.60
CA ILE A 93 -6.16 -13.61 -14.94
C ILE A 93 -5.75 -15.01 -15.40
N ILE A 94 -6.08 -16.05 -14.63
CA ILE A 94 -5.70 -17.45 -14.96
C ILE A 94 -6.30 -17.87 -16.30
N ARG A 95 -7.49 -17.37 -16.64
CA ARG A 95 -8.17 -17.63 -17.92
C ARG A 95 -7.66 -16.78 -19.08
N GLY A 96 -6.76 -15.82 -18.83
CA GLY A 96 -6.23 -14.91 -19.84
C GLY A 96 -7.27 -13.89 -20.34
N GLU A 97 -8.27 -13.56 -19.53
CA GLU A 97 -9.28 -12.56 -19.88
C GLU A 97 -8.65 -11.15 -19.95
N GLN A 98 -9.13 -10.32 -20.87
CA GLN A 98 -8.65 -8.94 -20.98
C GLN A 98 -9.21 -8.08 -19.86
N HIS A 99 -8.37 -7.22 -19.30
CA HIS A 99 -8.71 -6.32 -18.20
C HIS A 99 -8.95 -4.90 -18.73
N PRO A 100 -9.77 -4.09 -18.04
CA PRO A 100 -9.98 -2.69 -18.42
C PRO A 100 -8.65 -1.94 -18.42
N ALA A 101 -8.40 -1.13 -19.45
CA ALA A 101 -7.29 -0.18 -19.45
C ALA A 101 -7.59 0.92 -18.43
N VAL A 102 -6.82 0.98 -17.34
CA VAL A 102 -6.91 2.05 -16.34
C VAL A 102 -5.85 3.09 -16.64
N GLN A 103 -6.25 4.37 -16.73
CA GLN A 103 -5.28 5.46 -16.85
C GLN A 103 -4.55 5.64 -15.52
N ILE A 104 -3.23 5.61 -15.59
CA ILE A 104 -2.34 5.78 -14.44
C ILE A 104 -2.28 7.29 -14.16
N ILE A 105 -2.79 7.71 -13.01
CA ILE A 105 -2.47 9.03 -12.45
C ILE A 105 -1.19 8.81 -11.66
N ASP A 106 -0.09 9.43 -12.08
CA ASP A 106 1.14 9.43 -11.31
C ASP A 106 0.87 10.23 -10.02
N PRO A 107 1.01 9.64 -8.82
CA PRO A 107 0.67 10.29 -7.54
C PRO A 107 1.70 11.37 -7.14
N ALA A 108 2.24 12.11 -8.11
CA ALA A 108 3.33 13.05 -7.92
C ALA A 108 3.01 14.20 -6.94
N ASP A 109 1.74 14.46 -6.63
CA ASP A 109 1.32 15.72 -5.97
C ASP A 109 0.24 15.59 -4.89
N ASP A 110 0.06 14.42 -4.28
CA ASP A 110 -0.59 14.39 -2.97
C ASP A 110 0.47 14.64 -1.90
N HIS A 111 0.33 15.78 -1.19
CA HIS A 111 1.14 16.16 -0.04
C HIS A 111 0.33 15.92 1.24
N PRO A 112 0.43 14.73 1.87
CA PRO A 112 -0.16 14.52 3.17
C PRO A 112 0.49 15.44 4.20
N ILE A 113 -0.32 15.90 5.15
CA ILE A 113 0.15 16.64 6.31
C ILE A 113 1.09 15.71 7.11
N PRO A 114 2.30 16.17 7.50
CA PRO A 114 3.22 15.35 8.27
C PRO A 114 2.57 14.89 9.59
N ALA A 115 2.53 13.58 9.81
CA ALA A 115 2.15 13.02 11.09
C ALA A 115 3.17 13.43 12.18
N PRO A 116 2.76 13.55 13.46
CA PRO A 116 3.67 13.86 14.56
C PRO A 116 4.84 12.86 14.62
N ASP A 117 6.03 13.39 14.85
CA ASP A 117 7.29 12.64 14.80
C ASP A 117 7.38 11.63 15.96
N VAL A 118 7.31 10.34 15.63
CA VAL A 118 7.65 9.25 16.55
C VAL A 118 8.97 8.65 16.07
N GLN A 119 10.02 8.78 16.88
CA GLN A 119 11.40 8.52 16.47
C GLN A 119 11.71 7.01 16.25
N ASP A 120 10.90 6.11 16.81
CA ASP A 120 11.23 4.67 16.91
C ASP A 120 11.31 3.94 15.55
N GLY A 121 10.58 4.39 14.52
CA GLY A 121 10.60 3.74 13.20
C GLY A 121 11.72 4.16 12.24
N ARG A 122 12.36 5.32 12.50
CA ARG A 122 13.34 5.90 11.56
C ARG A 122 14.61 5.06 11.46
N ALA A 123 15.08 4.50 12.58
CA ALA A 123 16.28 3.66 12.60
C ALA A 123 16.09 2.37 11.75
N ALA A 124 14.91 1.75 11.83
CA ALA A 124 14.58 0.59 11.01
C ALA A 124 14.56 0.94 9.51
N ARG A 125 13.91 2.07 9.15
CA ARG A 125 13.92 2.58 7.78
C ARG A 125 15.33 2.86 7.27
N ASP A 126 16.15 3.54 8.06
CA ASP A 126 17.52 3.90 7.69
C ASP A 126 18.40 2.65 7.49
N LEU A 127 18.23 1.62 8.31
CA LEU A 127 18.92 0.35 8.15
C LEU A 127 18.55 -0.31 6.82
N ILE A 128 17.25 -0.34 6.48
CA ILE A 128 16.77 -0.93 5.22
C ILE A 128 17.25 -0.12 4.02
N ALA A 129 17.12 1.21 4.09
CA ALA A 129 17.55 2.12 3.04
C ALA A 129 19.05 1.97 2.75
N ARG A 130 19.89 1.83 3.77
CA ARG A 130 21.35 1.65 3.59
C ARG A 130 21.74 0.27 3.07
N ASN A 131 21.04 -0.79 3.47
CA ASN A 131 21.44 -2.16 3.16
C ASN A 131 20.88 -2.67 1.82
N TYR A 132 19.73 -2.13 1.37
CA TYR A 132 19.00 -2.65 0.20
C TYR A 132 18.78 -1.61 -0.91
N PHE A 133 19.02 -0.33 -0.65
CA PHE A 133 18.83 0.77 -1.60
C PHE A 133 20.07 1.65 -1.71
#